data_AF-A0A3A6MYI2-F1
#
_entry.id   AF-A0A3A6MYI2-F1
#
_cell.length_a   1.000
_cell.length_b   1.000
_cell.length_c   1.000
_cell.angle_alpha   90.00
_cell.angle_beta   90.00
_cell.angle_gamma   90.00
#
_symmetry.space_group_name_H-M   'P 1'
#
loop_
_entity.id
_entity.type
_entity.pdbx_description
1 polymer ?
#
loop_
_entity_poly.entity_id
_entity_poly.type
_entity_poly.pdbx_seq_one_letter_code
_entity_poly.pdbx_strand_id
1 'polypeptide(L)'
;MKKKVLVKGAEKIFENINKFNEKYDTVLPQSAIECLSSFLNQPEFNGPNFFNPRKSFQSASVQFALTSLAAFRSEFNYIIADTQFVAKRITERAFIHLQRLIIVDEEIKKKWVDAFNTHETLCEKLGALHLLGHGVWAFKADATGGKTDLLLSEPLPATSLVESAAETLVLTEWKLVKSPDELQTRIQEAKKQAEIYGSDVLGGIELRNYRYLVMVSENRLEMPDDTLINETTYRHINIAVKPGYPSRESKRKKSK
;
A
#
# COMPACT_ATOMS: atom_id res chain seq x y z
N MET A 1 17.52 34.40 -9.75
CA MET A 1 16.16 34.10 -9.22
C MET A 1 15.95 32.61 -8.93
N LYS A 2 16.29 31.68 -9.84
CA LYS A 2 16.07 30.21 -9.67
C LYS A 2 16.73 29.57 -8.42
N LYS A 3 17.95 29.98 -8.03
CA LYS A 3 18.69 29.36 -6.91
C LYS A 3 18.06 29.62 -5.52
N LYS A 4 17.53 30.82 -5.27
CA LYS A 4 16.82 31.12 -4.01
C LYS A 4 15.56 30.27 -3.83
N VAL A 5 14.87 29.94 -4.93
CA VAL A 5 13.69 29.08 -4.90
C VAL A 5 14.07 27.64 -4.53
N LEU A 6 15.17 27.12 -5.09
CA LEU A 6 15.67 25.77 -4.77
C LEU A 6 16.13 25.63 -3.32
N VAL A 7 16.82 26.64 -2.75
CA VAL A 7 17.21 26.63 -1.33
C VAL A 7 15.97 26.56 -0.42
N LYS A 8 14.96 27.40 -0.68
CA LYS A 8 13.70 27.39 0.07
C LYS A 8 12.94 26.06 -0.07
N GLY A 9 13.00 25.44 -1.24
CA GLY A 9 12.43 24.11 -1.47
C GLY A 9 13.12 23.05 -0.62
N ALA A 10 14.45 23.05 -0.58
CA ALA A 10 15.24 22.14 0.24
C ALA A 10 15.00 22.36 1.74
N GLU A 11 14.90 23.61 2.19
CA GLU A 11 14.57 23.99 3.57
C GLU A 11 13.21 23.41 3.98
N LYS A 12 12.18 23.62 3.15
CA LYS A 12 10.84 23.06 3.39
C LYS A 12 10.84 21.52 3.44
N ILE A 13 11.62 20.86 2.59
CA ILE A 13 11.76 19.40 2.62
C ILE A 13 12.41 18.97 3.94
N PHE A 14 13.46 19.66 4.39
CA PHE A 14 14.14 19.36 5.65
C PHE A 14 13.21 19.53 6.86
N GLU A 15 12.44 20.63 6.92
CA GLU A 15 11.40 20.83 7.94
C GLU A 15 10.36 19.71 7.94
N ASN A 16 9.94 19.24 6.76
CA ASN A 16 9.00 18.13 6.64
C ASN A 16 9.61 16.81 7.12
N ILE A 17 10.89 16.55 6.85
CA ILE A 17 11.60 15.37 7.35
C ILE A 17 11.70 15.43 8.87
N ASN A 18 11.98 16.60 9.45
CA ASN A 18 12.04 16.75 10.91
C ASN A 18 10.68 16.50 11.57
N LYS A 19 9.60 17.10 11.04
CA LYS A 19 8.22 16.83 11.50
C LYS A 19 7.82 15.36 11.33
N PHE A 20 8.28 14.72 10.25
CA PHE A 20 8.07 13.30 10.03
C PHE A 20 8.77 12.46 11.10
N ASN A 21 10.03 12.79 11.43
CA ASN A 21 10.76 12.11 12.50
C ASN A 21 10.06 12.26 13.85
N GLU A 22 9.69 13.48 14.25
CA GLU A 22 8.97 13.75 15.52
C GLU A 22 7.63 13.00 15.62
N LYS A 23 6.95 12.79 14.48
CA LYS A 23 5.63 12.13 14.45
C LYS A 23 5.72 10.60 14.47
N TYR A 24 6.80 10.02 13.98
CA TYR A 24 6.91 8.58 13.70
C TYR A 24 8.16 7.90 14.30
N ASP A 25 8.87 8.58 15.21
CA ASP A 25 10.09 8.09 15.90
C ASP A 25 9.90 6.78 16.67
N THR A 26 8.68 6.47 17.07
CA THR A 26 8.32 5.27 17.84
C THR A 26 7.85 4.11 16.97
N VAL A 27 7.62 4.35 15.68
CA VAL A 27 6.96 3.40 14.75
C VAL A 27 7.93 2.88 13.70
N LEU A 28 8.89 3.70 13.29
CA LEU A 28 9.85 3.31 12.27
C LEU A 28 10.78 2.20 12.76
N PRO A 29 11.29 1.34 11.86
CA PRO A 29 12.38 0.43 12.19
C PRO A 29 13.54 1.21 12.81
N GLN A 30 14.20 0.61 13.80
CA GLN A 30 15.33 1.23 14.50
C GLN A 30 16.40 1.77 13.53
N SER A 31 16.71 1.03 12.46
CA SER A 31 17.62 1.46 11.40
C SER A 31 17.14 2.69 10.62
N ALA A 32 15.83 2.86 10.42
CA ALA A 32 15.26 4.03 9.76
C ALA A 32 15.30 5.27 10.68
N ILE A 33 15.07 5.08 11.98
CA ILE A 33 15.21 6.13 13.00
C ILE A 33 16.66 6.60 13.08
N GLU A 34 17.61 5.66 13.10
CA GLU A 34 19.04 5.94 13.08
C GLU A 34 19.45 6.70 11.82
N CYS A 35 18.96 6.29 10.65
CA CYS A 35 19.20 6.98 9.39
C CYS A 35 18.65 8.43 9.40
N LEU A 36 17.40 8.62 9.85
CA LEU A 36 16.78 9.94 10.01
C LEU A 36 17.56 10.82 10.98
N SER A 37 17.88 10.29 12.16
CA SER A 37 18.62 11.00 13.20
C SER A 37 20.02 11.38 12.73
N SER A 38 20.72 10.46 12.06
CA SER A 38 22.03 10.71 11.47
C SER A 38 21.98 11.83 10.42
N PHE A 39 20.96 11.83 9.56
CA PHE A 39 20.78 12.87 8.54
C PHE A 39 20.41 14.24 9.13
N LEU A 40 19.45 14.29 10.07
CA LEU A 40 18.97 15.54 10.66
C LEU A 40 20.01 16.19 11.58
N ASN A 41 20.86 15.39 12.22
CA ASN A 41 21.90 15.88 13.14
C ASN A 41 23.22 16.25 12.45
N GLN A 42 23.32 16.21 11.11
CA GLN A 42 24.54 16.64 10.44
C GLN A 42 24.84 18.12 10.75
N PRO A 43 26.05 18.46 11.24
CA PRO A 43 26.41 19.83 11.62
C PRO A 43 26.19 20.86 10.52
N GLU A 44 26.34 20.43 9.26
CA GLU A 44 26.22 21.25 8.07
C GLU A 44 24.81 21.82 7.87
N PHE A 45 23.76 21.07 8.26
CA PHE A 45 22.36 21.52 8.16
C PHE A 45 21.95 22.42 9.32
N ASN A 46 22.54 22.23 10.50
CA ASN A 46 22.23 22.99 11.71
C ASN A 46 22.98 24.33 11.80
N GLY A 47 23.82 24.64 10.80
CA GLY A 47 24.52 25.92 10.71
C GLY A 47 23.58 27.09 10.35
N PRO A 48 23.73 28.27 10.99
CA PRO A 48 22.81 29.40 10.82
C PRO A 48 22.75 30.00 9.40
N ASN A 49 23.65 29.58 8.51
CA ASN A 49 23.79 30.12 7.16
C ASN A 49 23.53 29.10 6.05
N PHE A 50 23.12 27.87 6.37
CA PHE A 50 22.99 26.81 5.36
C PHE A 50 21.87 27.10 4.36
N PHE A 51 20.65 27.35 4.86
CA PHE A 51 19.50 27.75 4.04
C PHE A 51 19.44 29.26 3.74
N ASN A 52 20.38 30.04 4.29
CA ASN A 52 20.55 31.45 3.98
C ASN A 52 22.01 31.80 3.62
N PRO A 53 22.57 31.20 2.55
CA PRO A 53 23.98 31.35 2.23
C PRO A 53 24.28 32.73 1.64
N ARG A 54 25.48 33.25 1.90
CA ARG A 54 26.00 34.44 1.21
C ARG A 54 26.02 34.20 -0.31
N LYS A 55 25.84 35.26 -1.11
CA LYS A 55 25.74 35.17 -2.59
C LYS A 55 26.86 34.34 -3.24
N SER A 56 28.08 34.42 -2.72
CA SER A 56 29.25 33.69 -3.22
C SER A 56 29.17 32.17 -3.04
N PHE A 57 28.44 31.68 -2.03
CA PHE A 57 28.37 30.25 -1.69
C PHE A 57 27.04 29.60 -2.07
N GLN A 58 26.08 30.38 -2.57
CA GLN A 58 24.72 29.91 -2.86
C GLN A 58 24.69 28.70 -3.81
N SER A 59 25.61 28.60 -4.76
CA SER A 59 25.67 27.44 -5.68
C SER A 59 26.10 26.16 -4.98
N ALA A 60 27.13 26.26 -4.13
CA ALA A 60 27.66 25.12 -3.37
C ALA A 60 26.64 24.64 -2.34
N SER A 61 25.97 25.55 -1.63
CA SER A 61 24.92 25.20 -0.65
C SER A 61 23.72 24.50 -1.29
N VAL A 62 23.26 24.97 -2.46
CA VAL A 62 22.18 24.30 -3.20
C VAL A 62 22.60 22.89 -3.63
N GLN A 63 23.80 22.76 -4.18
CA GLN A 63 24.30 21.48 -4.66
C GLN A 63 24.45 20.48 -3.51
N PHE A 64 25.07 20.90 -2.41
CA PHE A 64 25.20 20.07 -1.21
C PHE A 64 23.83 19.66 -0.67
N ALA A 65 22.89 20.61 -0.48
CA ALA A 65 21.55 20.31 0.00
C ALA A 65 20.83 19.25 -0.87
N LEU A 66 20.86 19.43 -2.19
CA LEU A 66 20.20 18.50 -3.11
C LEU A 66 20.90 17.14 -3.17
N THR A 67 22.23 17.11 -3.17
CA THR A 67 23.00 15.86 -3.17
C THR A 67 22.76 15.08 -1.89
N SER A 68 22.79 15.74 -0.73
CA SER A 68 22.55 15.10 0.56
C SER A 68 21.10 14.62 0.71
N LEU A 69 20.11 15.41 0.25
CA LEU A 69 18.71 14.96 0.21
C LEU A 69 18.51 13.75 -0.72
N ALA A 70 19.20 13.73 -1.87
CA ALA A 70 19.13 12.59 -2.78
C ALA A 70 19.79 11.33 -2.19
N ALA A 71 20.93 11.47 -1.52
CA ALA A 71 21.62 10.39 -0.83
C ALA A 71 20.75 9.83 0.31
N PHE A 72 20.26 10.71 1.20
CA PHE A 72 19.33 10.35 2.27
C PHE A 72 18.10 9.62 1.74
N ARG A 73 17.46 10.15 0.68
CA ARG A 73 16.31 9.50 0.06
C ARG A 73 16.64 8.08 -0.40
N SER A 74 17.81 7.88 -1.01
CA SER A 74 18.23 6.55 -1.48
C SER A 74 18.43 5.58 -0.33
N GLU A 75 19.12 6.00 0.73
CA GLU A 75 19.41 5.18 1.91
C GLU A 75 18.13 4.85 2.69
N PHE A 76 17.31 5.87 2.97
CA PHE A 76 16.05 5.70 3.66
C PHE A 76 15.08 4.79 2.88
N ASN A 77 15.01 4.95 1.56
CA ASN A 77 14.21 4.05 0.72
C ASN A 77 14.70 2.61 0.77
N TYR A 78 16.01 2.38 0.83
CA TYR A 78 16.55 1.03 0.95
C TYR A 78 16.14 0.37 2.29
N ILE A 79 16.23 1.11 3.39
CA ILE A 79 15.84 0.62 4.71
C ILE A 79 14.34 0.29 4.76
N ILE A 80 13.50 1.15 4.19
CA ILE A 80 12.04 0.93 4.14
C ILE A 80 11.65 -0.14 3.10
N ALA A 81 12.48 -0.40 2.08
CA ALA A 81 12.15 -1.41 1.08
C ALA A 81 11.97 -2.81 1.70
N ASP A 82 12.73 -3.14 2.75
CA ASP A 82 12.59 -4.43 3.44
C ASP A 82 11.23 -4.55 4.14
N THR A 83 10.75 -3.48 4.79
CA THR A 83 9.41 -3.49 5.42
C THR A 83 8.30 -3.60 4.38
N GLN A 84 8.44 -2.94 3.22
CA GLN A 84 7.50 -3.07 2.11
C GLN A 84 7.49 -4.48 1.52
N PHE A 85 8.65 -5.15 1.45
CA PHE A 85 8.75 -6.54 1.01
C PHE A 85 8.06 -7.50 1.98
N VAL A 86 8.28 -7.33 3.29
CA VAL A 86 7.60 -8.13 4.33
C VAL A 86 6.09 -7.91 4.27
N ALA A 87 5.63 -6.65 4.22
CA ALA A 87 4.23 -6.29 4.10
C ALA A 87 3.56 -6.93 2.87
N LYS A 88 4.21 -6.83 1.70
CA LYS A 88 3.76 -7.50 0.48
C LYS A 88 3.66 -9.01 0.69
N ARG A 89 4.70 -9.64 1.23
CA ARG A 89 4.74 -11.10 1.43
C ARG A 89 3.62 -11.58 2.36
N ILE A 90 3.36 -10.88 3.46
CA ILE A 90 2.28 -11.21 4.40
C ILE A 90 0.92 -11.08 3.71
N THR A 91 0.71 -10.00 2.97
CA THR A 91 -0.53 -9.74 2.22
C THR A 91 -0.81 -10.83 1.18
N GLU A 92 0.18 -11.17 0.35
CA GLU A 92 0.04 -12.21 -0.68
C GLU A 92 -0.20 -13.58 -0.03
N ARG A 93 0.47 -13.88 1.09
CA ARG A 93 0.22 -15.09 1.87
C ARG A 93 -1.22 -15.13 2.39
N ALA A 94 -1.75 -14.01 2.87
CA ALA A 94 -3.12 -13.93 3.38
C ALA A 94 -4.14 -14.25 2.27
N PHE A 95 -3.97 -13.71 1.06
CA PHE A 95 -4.82 -14.05 -0.09
C PHE A 95 -4.71 -15.52 -0.52
N ILE A 96 -3.50 -16.07 -0.56
CA ILE A 96 -3.29 -17.51 -0.87
C ILE A 96 -3.96 -18.38 0.21
N HIS A 97 -3.81 -18.02 1.48
CA HIS A 97 -4.45 -18.71 2.59
C HIS A 97 -5.97 -18.63 2.48
N LEU A 98 -6.53 -17.47 2.16
CA LEU A 98 -7.98 -17.30 1.95
C LEU A 98 -8.51 -18.25 0.89
N GLN A 99 -7.86 -18.29 -0.28
CA GLN A 99 -8.30 -19.15 -1.36
C GLN A 99 -8.26 -20.64 -0.96
N ARG A 100 -7.23 -21.06 -0.21
CA ARG A 100 -7.12 -22.44 0.29
C ARG A 100 -8.17 -22.76 1.34
N LEU A 101 -8.48 -21.80 2.20
CA LEU A 101 -9.48 -21.94 3.24
C LEU A 101 -10.88 -22.12 2.63
N ILE A 102 -11.23 -21.32 1.61
CA ILE A 102 -12.48 -21.47 0.84
C ILE A 102 -12.57 -22.84 0.14
N ILE A 103 -11.45 -23.44 -0.26
CA ILE A 103 -11.43 -24.76 -0.93
C ILE A 103 -11.70 -25.89 0.06
N VAL A 104 -11.10 -25.81 1.25
CA VAL A 104 -11.03 -26.95 2.19
C VAL A 104 -12.15 -26.92 3.24
N ASP A 105 -12.58 -25.74 3.64
CA ASP A 105 -13.58 -25.57 4.71
C ASP A 105 -14.96 -25.23 4.11
N GLU A 106 -15.91 -26.16 4.21
CA GLU A 106 -17.25 -26.00 3.64
C GLU A 106 -18.09 -24.91 4.32
N GLU A 107 -17.87 -24.62 5.61
CA GLU A 107 -18.58 -23.53 6.29
C GLU A 107 -18.10 -22.17 5.80
N ILE A 108 -16.78 -22.03 5.66
CA ILE A 108 -16.18 -20.80 5.12
C ILE A 108 -16.57 -20.62 3.66
N LYS A 109 -16.51 -21.69 2.86
CA LYS A 109 -16.98 -21.69 1.48
C LYS A 109 -18.44 -21.23 1.37
N LYS A 110 -19.34 -21.78 2.21
CA LYS A 110 -20.74 -21.38 2.23
C LYS A 110 -20.90 -19.88 2.52
N LYS A 111 -20.21 -19.35 3.54
CA LYS A 111 -20.22 -17.91 3.87
C LYS A 111 -19.77 -17.05 2.67
N TRP A 112 -18.72 -17.44 1.97
CA TRP A 112 -18.24 -16.72 0.79
C TRP A 112 -19.18 -16.82 -0.41
N VAL A 113 -19.81 -17.97 -0.63
CA VAL A 113 -20.85 -18.14 -1.67
C VAL A 113 -22.06 -17.25 -1.37
N ASP A 114 -22.52 -17.24 -0.13
CA ASP A 114 -23.66 -16.41 0.29
C ASP A 114 -23.31 -14.92 0.12
N ALA A 115 -22.15 -14.48 0.60
CA ALA A 115 -21.67 -13.11 0.42
C ALA A 115 -21.57 -12.72 -1.06
N PHE A 116 -21.02 -13.60 -1.90
CA PHE A 116 -20.94 -13.39 -3.35
C PHE A 116 -22.33 -13.20 -3.97
N ASN A 117 -23.31 -13.98 -3.56
CA ASN A 117 -24.68 -13.89 -4.09
C ASN A 117 -25.44 -12.65 -3.59
N THR A 118 -25.08 -12.12 -2.43
CA THR A 118 -25.75 -10.97 -1.83
C THR A 118 -25.19 -9.63 -2.30
N HIS A 119 -23.93 -9.30 -1.98
CA HIS A 119 -23.37 -7.98 -2.33
C HIS A 119 -21.83 -7.94 -2.20
N GLU A 120 -21.20 -7.06 -2.98
CA GLU A 120 -19.75 -6.80 -2.97
C GLU A 120 -19.22 -6.50 -1.56
N THR A 121 -19.92 -5.65 -0.82
CA THR A 121 -19.57 -5.22 0.53
C THR A 121 -19.45 -6.37 1.54
N LEU A 122 -20.20 -7.46 1.37
CA LEU A 122 -20.04 -8.62 2.25
C LEU A 122 -18.75 -9.37 1.95
N CYS A 123 -18.36 -9.46 0.68
CA CYS A 123 -17.06 -10.02 0.31
C CYS A 123 -15.90 -9.14 0.79
N GLU A 124 -16.05 -7.81 0.69
CA GLU A 124 -15.11 -6.84 1.27
C GLU A 124 -14.89 -7.09 2.76
N LYS A 125 -15.97 -7.18 3.54
CA LYS A 125 -15.90 -7.40 5.00
C LYS A 125 -15.27 -8.74 5.35
N LEU A 126 -15.65 -9.84 4.68
CA LEU A 126 -15.04 -11.15 4.90
C LEU A 126 -13.55 -11.16 4.54
N GLY A 127 -13.20 -10.51 3.43
CA GLY A 127 -11.82 -10.33 2.98
C GLY A 127 -10.98 -9.55 3.98
N ALA A 128 -11.48 -8.39 4.42
CA ALA A 128 -10.82 -7.53 5.40
C ALA A 128 -10.65 -8.24 6.76
N LEU A 129 -11.65 -8.99 7.22
CA LEU A 129 -11.56 -9.77 8.45
C LEU A 129 -10.45 -10.82 8.37
N HIS A 130 -10.38 -11.52 7.23
CA HIS A 130 -9.34 -12.51 6.99
C HIS A 130 -7.95 -11.87 6.93
N LEU A 131 -7.80 -10.75 6.23
CA LEU A 131 -6.55 -9.99 6.17
C LEU A 131 -6.10 -9.54 7.57
N LEU A 132 -7.01 -9.04 8.40
CA LEU A 132 -6.71 -8.62 9.77
C LEU A 132 -6.19 -9.80 10.62
N GLY A 133 -6.73 -11.01 10.43
CA GLY A 133 -6.21 -12.23 11.05
C GLY A 133 -4.78 -12.60 10.67
N HIS A 134 -4.22 -11.98 9.62
CA HIS A 134 -2.80 -12.10 9.22
C HIS A 134 -1.96 -10.89 9.62
N GLY A 135 -2.52 -9.96 10.41
CA GLY A 135 -1.88 -8.69 10.75
C GLY A 135 -1.91 -7.67 9.61
N VAL A 136 -2.81 -7.83 8.63
CA VAL A 136 -2.97 -6.91 7.51
C VAL A 136 -4.25 -6.10 7.70
N TRP A 137 -4.12 -4.82 8.02
CA TRP A 137 -5.26 -3.92 8.05
C TRP A 137 -5.60 -3.50 6.61
N ALA A 138 -6.79 -3.84 6.13
CA ALA A 138 -7.21 -3.50 4.77
C ALA A 138 -8.13 -2.27 4.77
N PHE A 139 -7.88 -1.34 3.85
CA PHE A 139 -8.70 -0.15 3.66
C PHE A 139 -9.02 0.08 2.18
N LYS A 140 -10.00 0.93 1.91
CA LYS A 140 -10.30 1.45 0.56
C LYS A 140 -10.30 2.97 0.53
N ALA A 141 -10.18 3.53 -0.67
CA ALA A 141 -10.26 4.97 -0.87
C ALA A 141 -11.71 5.44 -0.73
N ASP A 142 -11.96 6.53 0.00
CA ASP A 142 -13.24 7.24 -0.10
C ASP A 142 -13.27 8.24 -1.27
N ALA A 143 -14.44 8.82 -1.54
CA ALA A 143 -14.64 9.76 -2.64
C ALA A 143 -13.78 11.04 -2.54
N THR A 144 -13.26 11.36 -1.36
CA THR A 144 -12.37 12.49 -1.10
C THR A 144 -10.89 12.10 -1.08
N GLY A 145 -10.56 10.82 -1.32
CA GLY A 145 -9.20 10.29 -1.26
C GLY A 145 -8.73 9.92 0.14
N GLY A 146 -9.63 9.93 1.13
CA GLY A 146 -9.36 9.44 2.48
C GLY A 146 -9.39 7.90 2.57
N LYS A 147 -9.08 7.39 3.76
CA LYS A 147 -8.97 5.95 4.05
C LYS A 147 -10.18 5.46 4.84
N THR A 148 -10.93 4.52 4.25
CA THR A 148 -12.08 3.89 4.89
C THR A 148 -11.76 2.45 5.29
N ASP A 149 -12.00 2.12 6.55
CA ASP A 149 -11.97 0.75 7.06
C ASP A 149 -13.01 -0.12 6.35
N LEU A 150 -12.58 -1.28 5.84
CA LEU A 150 -13.47 -2.16 5.08
C LEU A 150 -14.46 -2.94 5.95
N LEU A 151 -14.17 -3.14 7.24
CA LEU A 151 -15.04 -3.88 8.16
C LEU A 151 -16.21 -3.03 8.64
N LEU A 152 -15.89 -1.83 9.12
CA LEU A 152 -16.83 -0.91 9.75
C LEU A 152 -17.43 0.08 8.76
N SER A 153 -16.82 0.26 7.58
CA SER A 153 -17.21 1.30 6.62
C SER A 153 -17.08 2.72 7.20
N GLU A 154 -16.14 2.90 8.12
CA GLU A 154 -15.85 4.15 8.82
C GLU A 154 -14.46 4.66 8.43
N PRO A 155 -14.15 5.96 8.64
CA PRO A 155 -12.77 6.43 8.54
C PRO A 155 -11.85 5.58 9.41
N LEU A 156 -10.61 5.36 8.95
CA LEU A 156 -9.64 4.62 9.76
C LEU A 156 -9.52 5.23 11.17
N PRO A 157 -9.39 4.40 12.21
CA PRO A 157 -9.18 4.89 13.56
C PRO A 157 -7.82 5.59 13.67
N ALA A 158 -7.55 6.15 14.86
CA ALA A 158 -6.27 6.79 15.14
C ALA A 158 -5.10 5.88 14.72
N THR A 159 -4.09 6.49 14.09
CA THR A 159 -2.92 5.81 13.52
C THR A 159 -2.25 4.84 14.51
N SER A 160 -2.13 5.23 15.78
CA SER A 160 -1.54 4.41 16.84
C SER A 160 -2.30 3.09 17.11
N LEU A 161 -3.62 3.05 16.88
CA LEU A 161 -4.39 1.81 17.01
C LEU A 161 -4.08 0.86 15.86
N VAL A 162 -4.04 1.39 14.63
CA VAL A 162 -3.70 0.59 13.44
C VAL A 162 -2.29 0.01 13.58
N GLU A 163 -1.34 0.84 14.02
CA GLU A 163 0.07 0.44 14.22
C GLU A 163 0.26 -0.60 15.33
N SER A 164 -0.54 -0.55 16.39
CA SER A 164 -0.45 -1.55 17.48
C SER A 164 -1.17 -2.87 17.18
N ALA A 165 -2.11 -2.88 16.23
CA ALA A 165 -2.96 -4.02 15.93
C ALA A 165 -2.61 -4.73 14.60
N ALA A 166 -1.83 -4.09 13.73
CA ALA A 166 -1.47 -4.64 12.42
C ALA A 166 0.01 -4.41 12.07
N GLU A 167 0.58 -5.40 11.38
CA GLU A 167 1.93 -5.37 10.83
C GLU A 167 2.01 -4.48 9.58
N THR A 168 0.90 -4.35 8.85
CA THR A 168 0.85 -3.53 7.65
C THR A 168 -0.56 -3.03 7.35
N LEU A 169 -0.63 -1.87 6.70
CA LEU A 169 -1.84 -1.27 6.19
C LEU A 169 -1.83 -1.32 4.66
N VAL A 170 -2.90 -1.84 4.05
CA VAL A 170 -2.95 -2.13 2.60
C VAL A 170 -4.23 -1.61 1.96
N LEU A 171 -4.08 -0.94 0.82
CA LEU A 171 -5.20 -0.54 -0.03
C LEU A 171 -5.69 -1.76 -0.84
N THR A 172 -6.95 -2.12 -0.65
CA THR A 172 -7.60 -3.18 -1.43
C THR A 172 -8.93 -2.69 -1.99
N GLU A 173 -9.15 -2.88 -3.29
CA GLU A 173 -10.44 -2.65 -3.94
C GLU A 173 -11.02 -3.98 -4.40
N TRP A 174 -12.22 -4.32 -3.93
CA TRP A 174 -12.87 -5.59 -4.20
C TRP A 174 -13.97 -5.41 -5.24
N LYS A 175 -14.07 -6.32 -6.20
CA LYS A 175 -15.15 -6.34 -7.19
C LYS A 175 -15.72 -7.72 -7.38
N LEU A 176 -17.04 -7.80 -7.53
CA LEU A 176 -17.69 -9.04 -7.96
C LEU A 176 -17.56 -9.21 -9.48
N VAL A 177 -17.22 -10.43 -9.90
CA VAL A 177 -17.16 -10.85 -11.30
C VAL A 177 -18.08 -12.07 -11.47
N LYS A 178 -19.32 -11.80 -11.90
CA LYS A 178 -20.39 -12.73 -12.24
C LYS A 178 -20.15 -13.41 -13.59
N SER A 179 -19.53 -12.74 -14.55
CA SER A 179 -19.15 -13.34 -15.84
C SER A 179 -17.70 -13.03 -16.23
N PRO A 180 -17.01 -13.90 -16.98
CA PRO A 180 -15.66 -13.61 -17.46
C PRO A 180 -15.59 -12.34 -18.33
N ASP A 181 -16.66 -12.01 -19.04
CA ASP A 181 -16.70 -10.88 -19.99
C ASP A 181 -16.69 -9.51 -19.28
N GLU A 182 -17.12 -9.43 -18.02
CA GLU A 182 -17.05 -8.17 -17.25
C GLU A 182 -15.72 -7.98 -16.52
N LEU A 183 -14.81 -8.97 -16.52
CA LEU A 183 -13.56 -8.94 -15.75
C LEU A 183 -12.75 -7.65 -16.01
N GLN A 184 -12.56 -7.29 -17.28
CA GLN A 184 -11.78 -6.11 -17.65
C GLN A 184 -12.46 -4.82 -17.17
N THR A 185 -13.78 -4.72 -17.29
CA THR A 185 -14.55 -3.58 -16.79
C THR A 185 -14.39 -3.43 -15.29
N ARG A 186 -14.50 -4.53 -14.53
CA ARG A 186 -14.35 -4.53 -13.06
C ARG A 186 -12.94 -4.15 -12.61
N ILE A 187 -11.91 -4.62 -13.31
CA ILE A 187 -10.53 -4.20 -13.05
C ILE A 187 -10.38 -2.69 -13.25
N GLN A 188 -10.92 -2.12 -14.33
CA GLN A 188 -10.83 -0.67 -14.56
C GLN A 188 -11.61 0.14 -13.52
N GLU A 189 -12.77 -0.34 -13.07
CA GLU A 189 -13.53 0.28 -11.98
C GLU A 189 -12.73 0.29 -10.67
N ALA A 190 -12.20 -0.86 -10.26
CA ALA A 190 -11.39 -1.00 -9.06
C ALA A 190 -10.14 -0.12 -9.13
N LYS A 191 -9.48 -0.10 -10.29
CA LYS A 191 -8.29 0.72 -10.51
C LYS A 191 -8.60 2.22 -10.36
N LYS A 192 -9.68 2.70 -11.00
CA LYS A 192 -10.11 4.11 -10.87
C LYS A 192 -10.38 4.49 -9.42
N GLN A 193 -11.04 3.61 -8.66
CA GLN A 193 -11.30 3.84 -7.24
C GLN A 193 -10.00 3.88 -6.43
N ALA A 194 -9.11 2.91 -6.67
CA ALA A 194 -7.78 2.88 -6.05
C ALA A 194 -6.95 4.12 -6.41
N GLU A 195 -7.10 4.69 -7.61
CA GLU A 195 -6.41 5.91 -8.07
C GLU A 195 -6.84 7.18 -7.34
N ILE A 196 -8.07 7.24 -6.82
CA ILE A 196 -8.56 8.38 -6.02
C ILE A 196 -7.70 8.58 -4.77
N TYR A 197 -7.11 7.50 -4.24
CA TYR A 197 -6.21 7.59 -3.11
C TYR A 197 -4.93 8.35 -3.45
N GLY A 198 -4.90 9.60 -2.98
CA GLY A 198 -3.70 10.42 -2.89
C GLY A 198 -2.90 9.94 -1.69
N SER A 199 -1.86 9.15 -1.93
CA SER A 199 -1.00 8.55 -0.91
C SER A 199 -0.67 9.56 0.20
N ASP A 200 -1.11 9.29 1.43
CA ASP A 200 -0.68 10.01 2.61
C ASP A 200 0.01 9.03 3.55
N VAL A 201 1.19 9.42 4.03
CA VAL A 201 2.14 8.49 4.65
C VAL A 201 1.69 8.14 6.07
N LEU A 202 1.09 6.97 6.27
CA LEU A 202 0.96 6.40 7.62
C LEU A 202 2.23 5.64 8.00
N GLY A 203 3.09 6.28 8.80
CA GLY A 203 4.05 5.66 9.73
C GLY A 203 5.08 4.67 9.18
N GLY A 204 5.13 4.43 7.87
CA GLY A 204 5.98 3.40 7.28
C GLY A 204 5.38 1.98 7.25
N ILE A 205 4.23 1.74 7.90
CA ILE A 205 3.52 0.44 7.86
C ILE A 205 2.62 0.27 6.62
N GLU A 206 2.28 1.38 5.96
CA GLU A 206 1.46 1.37 4.75
C GLU A 206 2.24 0.80 3.56
N LEU A 207 1.64 -0.16 2.86
CA LEU A 207 2.18 -0.73 1.62
C LEU A 207 1.90 0.22 0.45
N ARG A 208 2.84 1.14 0.19
CA ARG A 208 2.60 2.29 -0.70
C ARG A 208 2.62 1.93 -2.18
N ASN A 209 3.52 1.03 -2.55
CA ASN A 209 3.81 0.72 -3.95
C ASN A 209 2.94 -0.42 -4.49
N TYR A 210 2.01 -0.96 -3.70
CA TYR A 210 1.11 -2.02 -4.12
C TYR A 210 -0.33 -1.68 -3.76
N ARG A 211 -1.20 -1.71 -4.78
CA ARG A 211 -2.66 -1.60 -4.62
C ARG A 211 -3.26 -2.91 -5.11
N TYR A 212 -4.07 -3.57 -4.28
CA TYR A 212 -4.63 -4.87 -4.64
C TYR A 212 -6.04 -4.70 -5.21
N LEU A 213 -6.22 -5.12 -6.45
CA LEU A 213 -7.51 -5.19 -7.12
C LEU A 213 -8.00 -6.64 -7.03
N VAL A 214 -8.93 -6.88 -6.13
CA VAL A 214 -9.39 -8.22 -5.76
C VAL A 214 -10.70 -8.54 -6.48
N MET A 215 -10.63 -9.43 -7.46
CA MET A 215 -11.78 -9.90 -8.23
C MET A 215 -12.34 -11.16 -7.58
N VAL A 216 -13.54 -11.07 -7.02
CA VAL A 216 -14.26 -12.21 -6.44
C VAL A 216 -15.16 -12.82 -7.51
N SER A 217 -14.98 -14.10 -7.80
CA SER A 217 -15.71 -14.80 -8.86
C SER A 217 -16.27 -16.13 -8.37
N GLU A 218 -17.24 -16.69 -9.10
CA GLU A 218 -17.73 -18.02 -8.75
C GLU A 218 -16.65 -19.09 -8.97
N ASN A 219 -16.05 -19.13 -10.15
CA ASN A 219 -14.97 -20.06 -10.50
C ASN A 219 -13.66 -19.30 -10.68
N ARG A 220 -12.53 -20.01 -10.66
CA ARG A 220 -11.22 -19.40 -10.91
C ARG A 220 -11.18 -18.73 -12.28
N LEU A 221 -10.75 -17.47 -12.29
CA LEU A 221 -10.51 -16.68 -13.49
C LEU A 221 -9.02 -16.57 -13.78
N GLU A 222 -8.69 -16.45 -15.06
CA GLU A 222 -7.35 -16.06 -15.48
C GLU A 222 -7.24 -14.55 -15.37
N MET A 223 -6.39 -14.08 -14.47
CA MET A 223 -6.17 -12.66 -14.25
C MET A 223 -5.14 -12.13 -15.25
N PRO A 224 -5.31 -10.91 -15.78
CA PRO A 224 -4.26 -10.27 -16.56
C PRO A 224 -3.04 -9.97 -15.68
N ASP A 225 -1.90 -9.74 -16.33
CA ASP A 225 -0.69 -9.29 -15.68
C ASP A 225 -0.93 -7.99 -14.89
N ASP A 226 -0.13 -7.79 -13.84
CA ASP A 226 -0.20 -6.56 -13.05
C ASP A 226 0.15 -5.33 -13.89
N THR A 227 -0.40 -4.20 -13.48
CA THR A 227 -0.11 -2.91 -14.14
C THR A 227 0.81 -2.06 -13.27
N LEU A 228 1.90 -1.56 -13.82
CA LEU A 228 2.82 -0.61 -13.15
C LEU A 228 2.58 0.82 -13.66
N ILE A 229 2.25 1.75 -12.77
CA ILE A 229 2.05 3.17 -13.08
C ILE A 229 2.72 4.00 -11.99
N ASN A 230 3.63 4.89 -12.37
CA ASN A 230 4.30 5.82 -11.45
C ASN A 230 4.81 5.13 -10.17
N GLU A 231 5.56 4.04 -10.34
CA GLU A 231 6.13 3.22 -9.25
C GLU A 231 5.10 2.44 -8.39
N THR A 232 3.81 2.59 -8.67
CA THR A 232 2.73 1.82 -8.02
C THR A 232 2.32 0.63 -8.88
N THR A 233 2.38 -0.56 -8.30
CA THR A 233 1.92 -1.82 -8.91
C THR A 233 0.47 -2.09 -8.50
N TYR A 234 -0.40 -2.21 -9.49
CA TYR A 234 -1.78 -2.67 -9.31
C TYR A 234 -1.79 -4.19 -9.45
N ARG A 235 -1.87 -4.87 -8.30
CA ARG A 235 -1.83 -6.34 -8.21
C ARG A 235 -3.21 -6.90 -8.47
N HIS A 236 -3.32 -7.79 -9.44
CA HIS A 236 -4.57 -8.44 -9.80
C HIS A 236 -4.72 -9.77 -9.07
N ILE A 237 -5.70 -9.87 -8.16
CA ILE A 237 -5.96 -11.08 -7.38
C ILE A 237 -7.33 -11.64 -7.74
N ASN A 238 -7.44 -12.95 -7.92
CA ASN A 238 -8.72 -13.64 -8.02
C ASN A 238 -9.01 -14.46 -6.76
N ILE A 239 -10.19 -14.26 -6.17
CA ILE A 239 -10.74 -15.11 -5.11
C ILE A 239 -11.96 -15.82 -5.67
N ALA A 240 -11.82 -17.12 -5.95
CA ALA A 240 -12.91 -17.96 -6.41
C ALA A 240 -13.68 -18.53 -5.21
N VAL A 241 -14.99 -18.34 -5.16
CA VAL A 241 -15.85 -18.82 -4.06
C VAL A 241 -16.33 -20.27 -4.24
N LYS A 242 -16.30 -20.79 -5.46
CA LYS A 242 -16.55 -22.19 -5.83
C LYS A 242 -15.53 -22.66 -6.87
N PRO A 243 -14.23 -22.68 -6.54
CA PRO A 243 -13.20 -23.14 -7.48
C PRO A 243 -13.48 -24.58 -7.89
N GLY A 244 -13.21 -24.90 -9.15
CA GLY A 244 -13.30 -26.28 -9.63
C GLY A 244 -12.21 -27.14 -9.00
N TYR A 245 -12.43 -28.46 -8.95
CA TYR A 245 -11.35 -29.38 -8.58
C TYR A 245 -10.24 -29.34 -9.64
N PRO A 246 -8.95 -29.35 -9.25
CA PRO A 246 -7.82 -29.34 -10.20
C PRO A 246 -7.91 -30.45 -11.27
N SER A 247 -8.42 -31.63 -10.89
CA SER A 247 -8.65 -32.78 -11.77
C SER A 247 -9.73 -32.55 -12.84
N ARG A 248 -10.63 -31.58 -12.63
CA ARG A 248 -11.68 -31.19 -13.59
C ARG A 248 -11.26 -29.96 -14.41
N GLU A 249 -10.54 -29.00 -13.81
CA GLU A 249 -10.06 -27.80 -14.51
C GLU A 249 -9.03 -28.12 -15.60
N SER A 250 -8.11 -29.04 -15.32
CA SER A 250 -7.09 -29.52 -16.28
C SER A 250 -7.69 -30.17 -17.54
N LYS A 251 -8.84 -30.85 -17.41
CA LYS A 251 -9.56 -31.40 -18.56
C LYS A 251 -10.23 -30.32 -19.40
N ARG A 252 -10.74 -29.26 -18.76
CA ARG A 252 -11.40 -28.11 -19.43
C ARG A 252 -10.42 -27.25 -20.25
N LYS A 253 -9.17 -27.14 -19.81
CA LYS A 253 -8.11 -26.43 -20.57
C LYS A 253 -7.61 -27.17 -21.82
N LYS A 254 -7.77 -28.49 -21.90
CA LYS A 254 -7.39 -29.28 -23.10
C LYS A 254 -8.46 -29.30 -24.19
N SER A 255 -9.66 -28.82 -23.90
CA SER A 255 -10.83 -28.85 -24.79
C SER A 255 -11.20 -27.48 -25.37
N LYS A 256 -10.41 -26.44 -25.09
CA LYS A 256 -10.43 -25.14 -25.78
C LYS A 256 -9.18 -25.06 -26.64
#